data_AF-A0A150LID3-F1
#
_entry.id   AF-A0A150LID3-F1
#
_cell.length_a   1.000
_cell.length_b   1.000
_cell.length_c   1.000
_cell.angle_alpha   90.00
_cell.angle_beta   90.00
_cell.angle_gamma   90.00
#
_symmetry.space_group_name_H-M   'P 1'
#
loop_
_entity.id
_entity.type
_entity.pdbx_description
1 polymer ?
#
loop_
_entity_poly.entity_id
_entity_poly.type
_entity_poly.pdbx_seq_one_letter_code
_entity_poly.pdbx_strand_id
1 'polypeptide(L)'
;MITLVISIFIFNLVAFLMKKKLLPYEYYASILFGLLVSEIADRFTDKYNWYYFFEPYFIEGKTLLVLFGIYPAATMLIINWYPYHGSKKAKIFYLLFGPSSLPFTNG
;
A
#
# COMPACT_ATOMS: atom_id res chain seq x y z
N MET A 1 -4.11 5.34 19.78
CA MET A 1 -3.01 6.01 19.04
C MET A 1 -1.71 5.22 19.13
N ILE A 2 -1.31 4.77 20.33
CA ILE A 2 -0.09 3.96 20.55
C ILE A 2 0.02 2.73 19.62
N THR A 3 -1.05 1.94 19.46
CA THR A 3 -1.04 0.76 18.57
C THR A 3 -0.75 1.12 17.11
N LEU A 4 -1.28 2.24 16.62
CA LEU A 4 -1.11 2.70 15.24
C LEU A 4 0.34 3.12 14.99
N VAL A 5 0.94 3.84 15.95
CA VAL A 5 2.35 4.22 15.90
C VAL A 5 3.26 3.00 15.91
N ILE A 6 2.96 2.00 16.74
CA ILE A 6 3.71 0.73 16.78
C ILE A 6 3.60 -0.01 15.44
N SER A 7 2.40 -0.08 14.85
CA SER A 7 2.21 -0.69 13.52
C SER A 7 3.02 0.04 12.45
N ILE A 8 3.02 1.37 12.41
CA ILE A 8 3.83 2.16 11.47
C ILE A 8 5.32 1.80 11.61
N PHE A 9 5.80 1.70 12.84
CA PHE A 9 7.20 1.38 13.12
C PHE A 9 7.55 -0.04 12.64
N ILE A 10 6.69 -1.02 12.92
CA ILE A 10 6.87 -2.41 12.48
C ILE A 10 6.85 -2.49 10.95
N PHE A 11 5.87 -1.87 10.28
CA PHE A 11 5.76 -1.90 8.82
C PHE A 11 6.96 -1.25 8.13
N ASN A 12 7.45 -0.11 8.65
CA ASN A 12 8.65 0.53 8.13
C ASN A 12 9.91 -0.32 8.38
N LEU A 13 10.03 -0.94 9.55
CA LEU A 13 11.15 -1.82 9.87
C LEU A 13 11.19 -3.03 8.94
N VAL A 14 10.04 -3.68 8.70
CA VAL A 14 9.92 -4.81 7.76
C VAL A 14 10.24 -4.38 6.32
N ALA A 15 9.75 -3.20 5.89
CA ALA A 15 10.06 -2.65 4.57
C ALA A 15 11.56 -2.31 4.41
N PHE A 16 12.23 -1.87 5.48
CA PHE A 16 13.66 -1.58 5.48
C PHE A 16 14.53 -2.84 5.47
N LEU A 17 14.13 -3.88 6.21
CA LEU A 17 14.83 -5.16 6.29
C LEU A 17 14.68 -6.01 5.01
N MET A 18 13.69 -5.72 4.17
CA MET A 18 13.49 -6.45 2.92
C MET A 18 14.55 -6.09 1.86
N LYS A 19 15.08 -7.13 1.20
CA LYS A 19 15.90 -6.95 0.00
C LYS A 19 15.03 -6.40 -1.12
N LYS A 20 15.30 -5.15 -1.52
CA LYS A 20 14.60 -4.46 -2.61
C LYS A 20 14.96 -5.14 -3.94
N LYS A 21 13.96 -5.67 -4.64
CA LYS A 21 14.14 -6.34 -5.94
C LYS A 21 14.15 -5.37 -7.13
N LEU A 22 13.62 -4.17 -6.95
CA LEU A 22 13.43 -3.14 -7.98
C LEU A 22 14.28 -1.90 -7.70
N LEU A 23 14.37 -1.03 -8.71
CA LEU A 23 15.08 0.22 -8.58
C LEU A 23 14.31 1.19 -7.65
N PRO A 24 15.01 2.02 -6.85
CA PRO A 24 14.36 2.90 -5.88
C PRO A 24 13.30 3.83 -6.49
N TYR A 25 13.51 4.32 -7.71
CA TYR A 25 12.58 5.22 -8.38
C TYR A 25 11.23 4.58 -8.72
N GLU A 26 11.19 3.27 -8.97
CA GLU A 26 9.95 2.55 -9.30
C GLU A 26 9.02 2.49 -8.07
N TYR A 27 9.60 2.34 -6.89
CA TYR A 27 8.86 2.41 -5.63
C TYR A 27 8.32 3.82 -5.40
N TYR A 28 9.16 4.87 -5.53
CA TYR A 28 8.71 6.25 -5.30
C TYR A 28 7.62 6.67 -6.29
N ALA A 29 7.76 6.33 -7.57
CA ALA A 29 6.74 6.61 -8.58
C ALA A 29 5.42 5.91 -8.24
N SER A 30 5.47 4.65 -7.82
CA SER A 30 4.27 3.88 -7.45
C SER A 30 3.59 4.41 -6.19
N ILE A 31 4.37 4.81 -5.19
CA ILE A 31 3.85 5.41 -3.95
C ILE A 31 3.19 6.76 -4.26
N LEU A 32 3.86 7.64 -5.00
CA LEU A 32 3.30 8.94 -5.38
C LEU A 32 2.04 8.79 -6.24
N PHE A 33 2.05 7.85 -7.19
CA PHE A 33 0.88 7.57 -8.01
C PHE A 33 -0.29 7.05 -7.15
N GLY A 34 -0.05 6.10 -6.24
CA GLY A 34 -1.09 5.58 -5.35
C GLY A 34 -1.69 6.66 -4.44
N LEU A 35 -0.83 7.52 -3.86
CA LEU A 35 -1.28 8.65 -3.04
C LEU A 35 -2.11 9.64 -3.84
N LEU A 36 -1.67 9.99 -5.05
CA LEU A 36 -2.40 10.92 -5.92
C LEU A 36 -3.75 10.36 -6.35
N VAL A 37 -3.82 9.08 -6.70
CA VAL A 37 -5.08 8.41 -7.06
C VAL A 37 -6.02 8.32 -5.85
N SER A 38 -5.50 8.03 -4.66
CA SER A 38 -6.30 8.02 -3.41
C SER A 38 -6.91 9.38 -3.15
N GLU A 39 -6.12 10.46 -3.20
CA GLU A 39 -6.61 11.83 -2.98
C GLU A 39 -7.65 12.27 -4.02
N ILE A 40 -7.46 11.89 -5.29
CA ILE A 40 -8.47 12.14 -6.33
C ILE A 40 -9.74 11.37 -6.01
N ALA A 41 -9.64 10.07 -5.72
CA ALA A 41 -10.79 9.23 -5.40
C ALA A 41 -11.56 9.77 -4.18
N ASP A 42 -10.86 10.14 -3.12
CA ASP A 42 -11.45 10.69 -1.90
C ASP A 42 -12.19 12.01 -2.21
N ARG A 43 -11.58 12.94 -2.95
CA ARG A 43 -12.24 14.21 -3.35
C ARG A 43 -13.48 14.00 -4.22
N PHE A 44 -13.44 13.05 -5.15
CA PHE A 44 -14.59 12.74 -5.98
C PHE A 44 -15.70 12.10 -5.15
N THR A 45 -15.35 11.20 -4.23
CA THR A 45 -16.31 10.49 -3.39
C THR A 45 -16.98 11.44 -2.37
N ASP A 46 -16.22 12.39 -1.82
CA ASP A 46 -16.73 13.48 -0.98
C ASP A 46 -17.69 14.39 -1.74
N LYS A 47 -17.35 14.76 -2.99
CA LYS A 47 -18.23 15.59 -3.83
C LYS A 47 -19.59 14.95 -4.08
N TYR A 48 -19.64 13.62 -4.21
CA TYR A 48 -20.90 12.89 -4.41
C TYR A 48 -21.52 12.37 -3.11
N ASN A 49 -20.91 12.69 -1.95
CA ASN A 49 -21.35 12.26 -0.62
C ASN A 49 -21.59 10.74 -0.52
N TRP A 50 -20.86 9.95 -1.33
CA TRP A 50 -21.08 8.50 -1.46
C TRP A 50 -20.68 7.74 -0.20
N TYR A 51 -19.82 8.31 0.63
CA TYR A 51 -19.43 7.68 1.87
C TYR A 51 -20.49 7.79 2.97
N TYR A 52 -21.39 8.78 2.96
CA TYR A 52 -22.42 9.03 3.99
C TYR A 52 -21.93 9.07 5.47
N PHE A 53 -20.63 8.86 5.73
CA PHE A 53 -20.03 8.64 7.05
C PHE A 53 -18.96 9.66 7.42
N PHE A 54 -18.38 10.39 6.46
CA PHE A 54 -17.28 11.33 6.73
C PHE A 54 -17.81 12.77 6.78
N GLU A 55 -17.56 13.47 7.89
CA GLU A 55 -17.79 14.90 7.96
C GLU A 55 -16.74 15.62 7.09
N PRO A 56 -17.13 16.43 6.10
CA PRO A 56 -16.29 16.82 4.96
C PRO A 56 -15.13 17.79 5.26
N TYR A 57 -14.80 18.07 6.52
CA TYR A 57 -13.91 19.19 6.88
C TYR A 57 -12.76 18.90 7.85
N PHE A 58 -12.65 17.70 8.43
CA PHE A 58 -11.55 17.41 9.35
C PHE A 58 -10.54 16.43 8.77
N ILE A 59 -9.35 16.97 8.46
CA ILE A 59 -8.16 16.17 8.23
C ILE A 59 -7.75 15.57 9.60
N GLU A 60 -8.21 14.36 9.88
CA GLU A 60 -7.77 13.65 11.06
C GLU A 60 -6.27 13.34 10.96
N GLY A 61 -5.49 13.78 11.94
CA GLY A 61 -4.04 13.48 11.99
C GLY A 61 -3.71 11.98 11.97
N LYS A 62 -4.68 11.12 12.35
CA LYS A 62 -4.57 9.67 12.22
C LYS A 62 -4.53 9.22 10.76
N THR A 63 -5.37 9.80 9.91
CA THR A 63 -5.44 9.47 8.47
C THR A 63 -4.15 9.87 7.78
N LEU A 64 -3.59 11.04 8.10
CA LEU A 64 -2.26 11.45 7.62
C LEU A 64 -1.15 10.47 8.05
N LEU A 65 -1.16 10.01 9.30
CA LEU A 65 -0.17 9.04 9.78
C LEU A 65 -0.26 7.69 9.06
N VAL A 66 -1.47 7.22 8.76
CA VAL A 66 -1.68 6.01 7.96
C VAL A 66 -1.21 6.23 6.52
N LEU A 67 -1.57 7.37 5.93
CA LEU A 67 -1.26 7.73 4.55
C LEU A 67 0.25 7.88 4.31
N PHE A 68 1.00 8.50 5.24
CA PHE A 68 2.45 8.66 5.09
C PHE A 68 3.26 7.52 5.70
N GLY A 69 2.77 6.85 6.74
CA GLY A 69 3.52 5.82 7.46
C GLY A 69 3.27 4.41 6.95
N ILE A 70 2.00 4.04 6.77
CA ILE A 70 1.61 2.67 6.40
C ILE A 70 1.57 2.51 4.90
N TYR A 71 1.00 3.46 4.17
CA TYR A 71 0.81 3.36 2.72
C TYR A 71 2.13 3.10 1.97
N PRO A 72 3.21 3.89 2.18
CA PRO A 72 4.47 3.67 1.46
C PRO A 72 5.10 2.32 1.78
N ALA A 73 5.05 1.92 3.06
CA ALA A 73 5.57 0.63 3.51
C ALA A 73 4.77 -0.53 2.88
N ALA A 74 3.44 -0.45 2.89
CA ALA A 74 2.56 -1.45 2.29
C ALA A 74 2.77 -1.55 0.78
N THR A 75 2.86 -0.42 0.06
CA THR A 75 3.16 -0.39 -1.38
C THR A 75 4.51 -1.05 -1.68
N MET A 76 5.56 -0.76 -0.89
CA MET A 76 6.86 -1.42 -1.05
C MET A 76 6.75 -2.94 -0.85
N LEU A 77 6.01 -3.40 0.15
CA LEU A 77 5.83 -4.84 0.43
C LEU A 77 5.08 -5.55 -0.71
N ILE A 78 3.96 -4.99 -1.18
CA ILE A 78 3.15 -5.55 -2.27
C ILE A 78 4.00 -5.65 -3.53
N ILE A 79 4.67 -4.56 -3.91
CA ILE A 79 5.54 -4.55 -5.08
C ILE A 79 6.66 -5.59 -4.92
N ASN A 80 7.29 -5.70 -3.76
CA ASN A 80 8.39 -6.65 -3.54
C ASN A 80 7.96 -8.13 -3.51
N TRP A 81 6.72 -8.40 -3.07
CA TRP A 81 6.14 -9.74 -3.07
C TRP A 81 5.64 -10.19 -4.44
N TYR A 82 5.55 -9.29 -5.41
CA TYR A 82 5.16 -9.67 -6.76
C TYR A 82 6.16 -10.69 -7.37
N PRO A 83 5.69 -11.83 -7.91
CA PRO A 83 6.56 -12.85 -8.47
C PRO A 83 7.06 -12.45 -9.87
N TYR A 84 8.07 -11.57 -9.92
CA TYR A 84 8.65 -11.07 -11.18
C TYR A 84 9.17 -12.18 -12.10
N HIS A 85 9.85 -13.18 -11.53
CA HIS A 85 10.44 -14.32 -12.24
C HIS A 85 9.52 -15.55 -12.28
N GLY A 86 8.28 -15.45 -11.75
CA GLY A 86 7.33 -16.57 -11.71
C GLY A 86 6.57 -16.81 -13.01
N SER A 87 5.89 -17.95 -13.10
CA SER A 87 5.02 -18.30 -14.23
C SER A 87 3.87 -17.30 -14.42
N LYS A 88 3.36 -17.14 -15.65
CA LYS A 88 2.24 -16.23 -15.95
C LYS A 88 1.01 -16.50 -15.08
N LYS A 89 0.80 -17.76 -14.68
CA LYS A 89 -0.28 -18.17 -13.77
C LYS A 89 -0.10 -17.60 -12.36
N ALA A 90 1.12 -17.63 -11.81
CA ALA A 90 1.41 -17.05 -10.50
C ALA A 90 1.21 -15.53 -10.47
N LYS A 91 1.52 -14.83 -11.57
CA LYS A 91 1.30 -13.39 -11.73
C LYS A 91 -0.20 -13.03 -11.73
N ILE A 92 -1.00 -13.77 -12.48
CA ILE A 92 -2.46 -13.57 -12.54
C ILE A 92 -3.11 -13.91 -11.18
N PHE A 93 -2.67 -15.00 -10.54
CA PHE A 93 -3.20 -15.40 -9.24
C PHE A 93 -2.90 -14.36 -8.15
N TYR A 94 -1.68 -13.81 -8.15
CA TYR A 94 -1.30 -12.72 -7.26
C TYR A 94 -2.20 -11.49 -7.39
N LEU A 95 -2.56 -11.12 -8.63
CA LEU A 95 -3.43 -9.97 -8.91
C LEU A 95 -4.88 -10.20 -8.42
N LEU A 96 -5.38 -11.43 -8.52
CA LEU A 96 -6.77 -11.75 -8.18
C LEU A 96 -7.00 -12.02 -6.69
N PHE A 97 -6.05 -12.68 -6.02
CA PHE A 97 -6.23 -13.18 -4.65
C PHE A 97 -5.24 -12.58 -3.64
N GLY A 98 -4.35 -11.69 -4.09
CA GLY A 98 -3.40 -10.98 -3.24
C GLY A 98 -2.25 -11.85 -2.72
N PRO A 99 -1.35 -11.25 -1.90
CA PRO A 99 -0.10 -11.89 -1.48
C PRO A 99 -0.28 -13.15 -0.62
N SER A 100 -1.41 -13.31 0.07
CA SER A 100 -1.74 -14.47 0.93
C SER A 100 -2.03 -15.76 0.15
N SER A 101 -2.18 -15.65 -1.17
CA SER A 101 -2.65 -16.71 -2.04
C SER A 101 -1.55 -17.33 -2.91
N LEU A 102 -0.34 -16.76 -2.88
CA LEU A 102 0.78 -17.36 -3.58
C LEU A 102 1.03 -18.75 -2.98
N PRO A 103 0.90 -19.85 -3.74
CA PRO A 103 1.57 -21.07 -3.32
C PRO A 103 3.03 -20.64 -3.16
N PHE A 104 3.63 -20.89 -2.00
CA PHE A 104 5.06 -20.71 -1.81
C PHE A 104 5.76 -21.45 -2.95
N THR A 105 6.10 -20.73 -4.03
CA THR A 105 6.88 -21.30 -5.11
C THR A 105 8.28 -21.29 -4.55
N ASN A 106 8.57 -22.37 -3.81
CA ASN A 106 9.91 -22.76 -3.45
C ASN A 106 10.78 -22.59 -4.69
N GLY A 107 11.91 -21.88 -4.51
CA GLY A 107 13.05 -22.07 -5.39
C GLY A 107 13.50 -23.52 -5.34
#